data_AF-A0A7Z0MPP0-F1
#
_entry.id   AF-A0A7Z0MPP0-F1
#
_cell.length_a   1.000
_cell.length_b   1.000
_cell.length_c   1.000
_cell.angle_alpha   90.00
_cell.angle_beta   90.00
_cell.angle_gamma   90.00
#
_symmetry.space_group_name_H-M   'P 1'
#
loop_
_entity.id
_entity.type
_entity.pdbx_description
1 polymer ?
#
loop_
_entity_poly.entity_id
_entity_poly.type
_entity_poly.pdbx_seq_one_letter_code
_entity_poly.pdbx_strand_id
1 'polypeptide(L)'
;MVRIENAYMSFRQPPEEGVMPGGGIGLYNVMTALDNVIAANSEQQQGVEIVKQALQKPLQILVENAGLNAQEVIARVNSEKNPHFAVNTQTKEYGDYYAIGVIDAVKVARRAFNGSA
;
A
#
# COMPACT_ATOMS: atom_id res chain seq x y z
N MET A 1 -12.20 -2.73 -23.67
CA MET A 1 -11.75 -4.14 -23.67
C MET A 1 -10.69 -4.41 -22.60
N VAL A 2 -9.60 -3.63 -22.55
CA VAL A 2 -8.48 -3.81 -21.59
C VAL A 2 -8.86 -3.76 -20.10
N ARG A 3 -9.86 -2.98 -19.67
CA ARG A 3 -10.24 -2.87 -18.24
C ARG A 3 -10.81 -4.15 -17.64
N ILE A 4 -11.73 -4.80 -18.36
CA ILE A 4 -12.37 -6.04 -17.90
C ILE A 4 -11.34 -7.17 -17.92
N GLU A 5 -10.51 -7.22 -18.95
CA GLU A 5 -9.47 -8.22 -19.10
C GLU A 5 -8.38 -8.09 -18.03
N ASN A 6 -7.94 -6.87 -17.70
CA ASN A 6 -6.98 -6.63 -16.61
C ASN A 6 -7.56 -6.92 -15.23
N ALA A 7 -8.82 -6.54 -14.97
CA ALA A 7 -9.50 -6.88 -13.72
C ALA A 7 -9.66 -8.40 -13.58
N TYR A 8 -9.99 -9.06 -14.69
CA TYR A 8 -10.14 -10.51 -14.74
C TYR A 8 -8.81 -11.23 -14.54
N MET A 9 -7.73 -10.82 -15.21
CA MET A 9 -6.39 -11.39 -15.02
C MET A 9 -5.84 -11.15 -13.62
N SER A 10 -6.23 -10.05 -12.95
CA SER A 10 -5.80 -9.75 -11.58
C SER A 10 -6.48 -10.64 -10.52
N PHE A 11 -7.62 -11.26 -10.83
CA PHE A 11 -8.44 -11.99 -9.84
C PHE A 11 -8.64 -13.50 -10.15
N ARG A 12 -8.51 -13.95 -11.41
CA ARG A 12 -8.91 -15.31 -11.82
C ARG A 12 -8.03 -16.45 -11.29
N GLN A 13 -6.84 -16.17 -10.75
CA GLN A 13 -6.00 -17.17 -10.10
C GLN A 13 -5.66 -16.71 -8.69
N PRO A 14 -5.64 -17.60 -7.68
CA PRO A 14 -5.00 -17.28 -6.41
C PRO A 14 -3.60 -16.80 -6.76
N PRO A 15 -3.24 -15.53 -6.49
CA PRO A 15 -1.89 -15.08 -6.77
C PRO A 15 -0.94 -16.03 -6.04
N GLU A 16 0.02 -16.60 -6.76
CA GLU A 16 1.05 -17.49 -6.18
C GLU A 16 1.75 -16.83 -4.97
N GLU A 17 1.75 -15.49 -4.95
CA GLU A 17 2.37 -14.63 -3.93
C GLU A 17 1.36 -14.05 -2.93
N GLY A 18 0.08 -14.42 -3.00
CA GLY A 18 -0.98 -13.93 -2.12
C GLY A 18 -1.49 -12.51 -2.45
N VAL A 19 -2.38 -12.03 -1.58
CA VAL A 19 -3.01 -10.70 -1.65
C VAL A 19 -2.65 -9.87 -0.43
N MET A 20 -2.81 -8.57 -0.53
CA MET A 20 -2.49 -7.59 0.51
C MET A 20 -3.55 -6.47 0.56
N PRO A 21 -3.58 -5.66 1.64
CA PRO A 21 -4.44 -4.49 1.71
C PRO A 21 -4.17 -3.57 0.52
N GLY A 22 -5.21 -3.26 -0.25
CA GLY A 22 -5.11 -2.36 -1.38
C GLY A 22 -5.07 -0.88 -0.99
N GLY A 23 -5.24 0.00 -1.97
CA GLY A 23 -5.36 1.44 -1.71
C GLY A 23 -4.07 2.09 -1.18
N GLY A 24 -2.92 1.48 -1.43
CA GLY A 24 -1.61 1.95 -0.96
C GLY A 24 -1.27 1.59 0.49
N ILE A 25 -2.20 1.00 1.24
CA ILE A 25 -1.97 0.61 2.65
C ILE A 25 -0.98 -0.54 2.75
N GLY A 26 -1.05 -1.52 1.86
CA GLY A 26 -0.09 -2.62 1.89
C GLY A 26 1.35 -2.15 1.69
N LEU A 27 1.60 -1.18 0.78
CA LEU A 27 2.93 -0.58 0.61
C LEU A 27 3.34 0.25 1.83
N TYR A 28 2.39 1.00 2.42
CA TYR A 28 2.61 1.74 3.65
C TYR A 28 2.99 0.83 4.82
N ASN A 29 2.35 -0.33 4.96
CA ASN A 29 2.66 -1.29 6.03
C ASN A 29 4.08 -1.86 5.87
N VAL A 30 4.52 -2.14 4.64
CA VAL A 30 5.87 -2.64 4.35
C VAL A 30 6.95 -1.61 4.71
N MET A 31 6.65 -0.30 4.69
CA MET A 31 7.57 0.75 5.10
C MET A 31 8.13 0.52 6.51
N THR A 32 7.34 -0.03 7.44
CA THR A 32 7.77 -0.32 8.82
C THR A 32 8.90 -1.36 8.88
N ALA A 33 9.02 -2.24 7.88
CA ALA A 33 10.13 -3.18 7.80
C ALA A 33 11.48 -2.47 7.57
N LEU A 34 11.46 -1.27 6.97
CA LEU A 34 12.66 -0.47 6.73
C LEU A 34 13.17 0.23 7.99
N ASP A 35 12.36 0.33 9.05
CA ASP A 35 12.80 0.92 10.32
C ASP A 35 13.92 0.11 11.00
N ASN A 36 14.02 -1.17 10.68
CA ASN A 36 15.06 -2.06 11.20
C ASN A 36 16.33 -2.10 10.33
N VAL A 37 16.37 -1.36 9.22
CA VAL A 37 17.51 -1.34 8.31
C VAL A 37 18.53 -0.32 8.80
N ILE A 38 19.67 -0.81 9.29
CA ILE A 38 20.82 0.01 9.66
C ILE A 38 21.77 0.05 8.47
N ALA A 39 21.89 1.22 7.84
CA ALA A 39 22.78 1.41 6.69
C ALA A 39 24.26 1.49 7.11
N ALA A 40 25.17 1.16 6.18
CA ALA A 40 26.60 1.17 6.47
C ALA A 40 27.20 2.59 6.51
N ASN A 41 26.54 3.56 5.89
CA ASN A 41 26.97 4.96 5.86
C ASN A 41 25.77 5.92 5.73
N SER A 42 26.03 7.22 5.87
CA SER A 42 24.99 8.26 5.83
C SER A 42 24.29 8.36 4.48
N GLU A 43 24.98 8.11 3.36
CA GLU A 43 24.39 8.16 2.01
C GLU A 43 23.38 7.03 1.81
N GLN A 44 23.73 5.82 2.26
CA GLN A 44 22.83 4.67 2.21
C GLN A 44 21.64 4.86 3.16
N GLN A 45 21.85 5.46 4.34
CA GLN A 45 20.75 5.79 5.25
C GLN A 45 19.77 6.77 4.61
N GLN A 46 20.29 7.78 3.91
CA GLN A 46 19.47 8.71 3.14
C GLN A 46 18.69 7.99 2.03
N GLY A 47 19.31 7.00 1.37
CA GLY A 47 18.62 6.13 0.42
C GLY A 47 17.44 5.37 1.03
N VAL A 48 17.61 4.81 2.24
CA VAL A 48 16.51 4.14 2.98
C VAL A 48 15.36 5.11 3.25
N GLU A 49 15.67 6.34 3.69
CA GLU A 49 14.63 7.36 3.94
C GLU A 49 13.88 7.77 2.67
N ILE A 50 14.57 7.88 1.52
CA ILE A 50 13.93 8.14 0.23
C ILE A 50 12.94 7.03 -0.13
N VAL A 51 13.35 5.77 0.04
CA VAL A 51 12.47 4.62 -0.24
C VAL A 51 11.24 4.63 0.69
N LYS A 52 11.42 4.96 1.98
CA LYS A 52 10.29 5.08 2.92
C LYS A 52 9.29 6.14 2.46
N GLN A 53 9.78 7.32 2.04
CA GLN A 53 8.92 8.37 1.49
C GLN A 53 8.18 7.92 0.22
N ALA A 54 8.87 7.19 -0.67
CA ALA A 54 8.27 6.66 -1.89
C ALA A 54 7.15 5.65 -1.59
N LEU A 55 7.32 4.77 -0.60
CA LEU A 55 6.31 3.78 -0.20
C LEU A 55 5.06 4.42 0.43
N GLN A 56 5.21 5.56 1.11
CA GLN A 56 4.09 6.29 1.70
C GLN A 56 3.27 7.07 0.66
N LYS A 57 3.90 7.52 -0.43
CA LYS A 57 3.29 8.46 -1.37
C LYS A 57 2.01 7.97 -2.06
N PRO A 58 1.88 6.70 -2.51
CA PRO A 58 0.67 6.20 -3.14
C PRO A 58 -0.58 6.34 -2.26
N LEU A 59 -0.48 6.02 -0.97
CA LEU A 59 -1.58 6.17 -0.02
C LEU A 59 -2.00 7.64 0.10
N GLN A 60 -1.04 8.56 0.25
CA GLN A 60 -1.34 10.00 0.36
C GLN A 60 -2.09 10.51 -0.86
N ILE A 61 -1.61 10.19 -2.07
CA ILE A 61 -2.24 10.63 -3.32
C ILE A 61 -3.67 10.10 -3.42
N LEU A 62 -3.91 8.82 -3.12
CA LEU A 62 -5.25 8.23 -3.20
C LEU A 62 -6.22 8.85 -2.19
N VAL A 63 -5.75 9.12 -0.97
CA VAL A 63 -6.54 9.75 0.09
C VAL A 63 -6.87 11.21 -0.25
N GLU A 64 -5.88 11.97 -0.71
CA GLU A 64 -6.05 13.36 -1.14
C GLU A 64 -7.02 13.46 -2.33
N ASN A 65 -6.89 12.56 -3.31
CA ASN A 65 -7.81 12.49 -4.45
C ASN A 65 -9.26 12.18 -4.04
N ALA A 66 -9.46 11.51 -2.90
CA ALA A 66 -10.78 11.24 -2.31
C ALA A 66 -11.31 12.41 -1.44
N GLY A 67 -10.58 13.53 -1.36
CA GLY A 67 -10.90 14.69 -0.55
C GLY A 67 -10.78 14.44 0.95
N LEU A 68 -9.95 13.48 1.35
CA LEU A 68 -9.66 13.14 2.75
C LEU A 68 -8.31 13.72 3.16
N ASN A 69 -8.11 13.91 4.48
CA ASN A 69 -6.82 14.34 5.00
C ASN A 69 -5.87 13.13 5.15
N ALA A 70 -4.76 13.14 4.40
CA ALA A 70 -3.79 12.06 4.42
C ALA A 70 -3.19 11.80 5.81
N GLN A 71 -2.90 12.84 6.58
CA GLN A 71 -2.30 12.69 7.92
C GLN A 71 -3.27 12.04 8.89
N GLU A 72 -4.55 12.39 8.83
CA GLU A 72 -5.59 11.78 9.67
C GLU A 72 -5.76 10.28 9.35
N VAL A 73 -5.82 9.93 8.06
CA VAL A 73 -5.90 8.53 7.63
C VAL A 73 -4.67 7.75 8.09
N ILE A 74 -3.47 8.29 7.88
CA ILE A 74 -2.22 7.66 8.30
C ILE A 74 -2.17 7.48 9.82
N ALA A 75 -2.54 8.50 10.60
CA ALA A 75 -2.58 8.42 12.05
C ALA A 75 -3.55 7.32 12.50
N ARG A 76 -4.70 7.20 11.84
CA ARG A 76 -5.67 6.15 12.13
C ARG A 76 -5.15 4.76 11.78
N VAL A 77 -4.53 4.59 10.62
CA VAL A 77 -3.89 3.32 10.22
C VAL A 77 -2.80 2.91 11.21
N ASN A 78 -1.97 3.86 11.68
CA ASN A 78 -0.93 3.59 12.68
C ASN A 78 -1.48 3.29 14.09
N SER A 79 -2.66 3.82 14.43
CA SER A 79 -3.28 3.55 15.73
C SER A 79 -3.86 2.13 15.83
N GLU A 80 -4.10 1.49 14.69
CA GLU A 80 -4.67 0.15 14.62
C GLU A 80 -3.56 -0.91 14.60
N LYS A 81 -3.74 -1.98 15.38
CA LYS A 81 -2.77 -3.09 15.44
C LYS A 81 -3.08 -4.20 14.45
N ASN A 82 -4.29 -4.20 13.89
CA ASN A 82 -4.71 -5.19 12.92
C ASN A 82 -4.01 -4.95 11.57
N PRO A 83 -3.16 -5.88 11.09
CA PRO A 83 -2.51 -5.77 9.79
C PRO A 83 -3.49 -5.83 8.61
N HIS A 84 -4.74 -6.26 8.86
CA HIS A 84 -5.81 -6.26 7.87
C HIS A 84 -6.61 -4.96 7.84
N PHE A 85 -6.29 -3.99 8.70
CA PHE A 85 -6.98 -2.72 8.67
C PHE A 85 -6.69 -1.96 7.38
N ALA A 86 -7.74 -1.49 6.73
CA ALA A 86 -7.66 -0.68 5.54
C ALA A 86 -8.72 0.41 5.51
N VAL A 87 -8.56 1.33 4.56
CA VAL A 87 -9.52 2.38 4.22
C VAL A 87 -9.98 2.18 2.78
N ASN A 88 -11.28 2.21 2.56
CA ASN A 88 -11.84 2.34 1.24
C ASN A 88 -11.95 3.83 0.92
N THR A 89 -11.11 4.35 0.04
CA THR A 89 -11.13 5.78 -0.30
C THR A 89 -12.38 6.20 -1.09
N GLN A 90 -13.10 5.26 -1.71
CA GLN A 90 -14.34 5.54 -2.44
C GLN A 90 -15.53 5.69 -1.48
N THR A 91 -15.68 4.77 -0.52
CA THR A 91 -16.79 4.79 0.46
C THR A 91 -16.43 5.56 1.74
N LYS A 92 -15.14 5.85 1.97
CA LYS A 92 -14.56 6.48 3.17
C LYS A 92 -14.72 5.64 4.44
N GLU A 93 -14.93 4.33 4.27
CA GLU A 93 -15.09 3.38 5.37
C GLU A 93 -13.76 2.73 5.73
N TYR A 94 -13.63 2.38 7.01
CA TYR A 94 -12.47 1.66 7.54
C TYR A 94 -12.90 0.27 8.00
N GLY A 95 -12.05 -0.72 7.79
CA GLY A 95 -12.35 -2.08 8.20
C GLY A 95 -11.31 -3.08 7.75
N ASP A 96 -11.61 -4.37 7.91
CA ASP A 96 -10.80 -5.43 7.33
C ASP A 96 -10.85 -5.35 5.80
N TYR A 97 -9.69 -5.30 5.14
CA TYR A 97 -9.58 -5.12 3.70
C TYR A 97 -10.30 -6.20 2.88
N TYR A 98 -10.48 -7.41 3.42
CA TYR A 98 -11.32 -8.45 2.81
C TYR A 98 -12.80 -8.07 2.89
N ALA A 99 -13.24 -7.57 4.05
CA ALA A 99 -14.64 -7.21 4.27
C ALA A 99 -15.05 -5.97 3.44
N ILE A 100 -14.17 -4.98 3.33
CA ILE A 100 -14.43 -3.75 2.53
C ILE A 100 -14.07 -3.90 1.05
N GLY A 101 -13.54 -5.07 0.64
CA GLY A 101 -13.23 -5.40 -0.76
C GLY A 101 -12.06 -4.64 -1.37
N VAL A 102 -11.15 -4.10 -0.55
CA VAL A 102 -10.00 -3.30 -1.01
C VAL A 102 -8.75 -4.19 -1.02
N ILE A 103 -8.60 -4.99 -2.07
CA ILE A 103 -7.60 -6.04 -2.18
C ILE A 103 -6.66 -5.77 -3.36
N ASP A 104 -5.35 -5.81 -3.14
CA ASP A 104 -4.33 -5.77 -4.18
C ASP A 104 -3.56 -7.10 -4.24
N ALA A 105 -3.15 -7.51 -5.43
CA ALA A 105 -2.29 -8.68 -5.62
C ALA A 105 -0.83 -8.32 -5.34
N VAL A 106 -0.15 -9.08 -4.46
CA VAL A 106 1.24 -8.82 -4.04
C VAL A 106 2.18 -8.75 -5.24
N LYS A 107 2.02 -9.67 -6.20
CA LYS A 107 2.82 -9.71 -7.43
C LYS A 107 2.75 -8.42 -8.25
N VAL A 108 1.57 -7.80 -8.32
CA VAL A 108 1.35 -6.56 -9.09
C VAL A 108 1.97 -5.39 -8.35
N ALA A 109 1.74 -5.27 -7.04
CA ALA A 109 2.33 -4.23 -6.21
C ALA A 109 3.87 -4.27 -6.24
N ARG A 110 4.47 -5.46 -6.12
CA ARG A 110 5.92 -5.67 -6.20
C ARG A 110 6.48 -5.29 -7.57
N ARG A 111 5.81 -5.71 -8.65
CA ARG A 111 6.23 -5.35 -10.02
C ARG A 111 6.12 -3.85 -10.28
N ALA A 112 5.05 -3.22 -9.80
CA ALA A 112 4.87 -1.78 -9.92
C ALA A 112 5.99 -1.03 -9.20
N PHE A 113 6.34 -1.44 -7.98
CA PHE A 113 7.45 -0.84 -7.24
C PHE A 113 8.79 -1.05 -7.95
N ASN A 114 9.14 -2.29 -8.30
CA ASN A 114 10.42 -2.63 -8.95
C ASN A 114 10.57 -2.05 -10.36
N GLY A 115 9.47 -1.85 -11.08
CA GLY A 115 9.50 -1.24 -12.42
C GLY A 115 9.55 0.29 -12.39
N SER A 116 9.34 0.90 -11.22
CA SER A 116 9.39 2.35 -10.99
C SER A 116 10.67 2.81 -10.29
N ALA A 117 11.50 1.86 -9.85
CA ALA A 117 12.83 2.06 -9.25
C ALA A 117 13.90 1.92 -10.34
#